data_AF-A0A0F9QMJ9-F1
#
_entry.id   AF-A0A0F9QMJ9-F1
#
_cell.length_a   1.000
_cell.length_b   1.000
_cell.length_c   1.000
_cell.angle_alpha   90.00
_cell.angle_beta   90.00
_cell.angle_gamma   90.00
#
_symmetry.space_group_name_H-M   'P 1'
#
loop_
_entity.id
_entity.type
_entity.pdbx_description
1 polymer ?
#
loop_
_entity_poly.entity_id
_entity_poly.type
_entity_poly.pdbx_seq_one_letter_code
_entity_poly.pdbx_strand_id
1 'polypeptide(L)'
;MNNIFDDHFEAKRLERLRIQCLSNVNISGEIIFAAMDDNLPYINQSAWMFQNNDNQILSDSGYKYYMLSMLDIFAEYRSQFEGLECRGGVVSLKNSASVIVWMPQIEVLALIK
;
A
#
# COMPACT_ATOMS: atom_id res chain seq x y z
N MET A 1 1.49 9.07 -26.30
CA MET A 1 2.79 8.58 -25.78
C MET A 1 2.51 7.18 -25.25
N ASN A 2 3.26 6.17 -25.70
CA ASN A 2 3.20 4.86 -25.05
C ASN A 2 3.94 5.01 -23.71
N ASN A 3 3.21 5.36 -22.66
CA ASN A 3 3.76 5.28 -21.32
C ASN A 3 4.01 3.80 -21.04
N ILE A 4 5.28 3.45 -20.83
CA ILE A 4 5.68 2.12 -20.36
C ILE A 4 5.59 2.18 -18.83
N PHE A 5 4.95 1.18 -18.23
CA PHE A 5 4.85 1.06 -16.78
C PHE A 5 6.24 0.80 -16.17
N ASP A 6 6.63 1.59 -15.17
CA ASP A 6 7.85 1.38 -14.36
C ASP A 6 7.52 0.45 -13.20
N ASP A 7 7.83 -0.82 -13.36
CA ASP A 7 7.63 -1.88 -12.37
C ASP A 7 8.47 -1.71 -11.09
N HIS A 8 9.45 -0.80 -11.08
CA HIS A 8 10.25 -0.50 -9.89
C HIS A 8 9.78 0.74 -9.13
N PHE A 9 8.85 1.53 -9.69
CA PHE A 9 8.40 2.78 -9.09
C PHE A 9 7.85 2.57 -7.67
N GLU A 10 6.95 1.60 -7.52
CA GLU A 10 6.24 1.30 -6.28
C GLU A 10 7.20 0.77 -5.21
N ALA A 11 8.02 -0.22 -5.57
CA ALA A 11 9.00 -0.83 -4.67
C ALA A 11 10.02 0.20 -4.14
N LYS A 12 10.53 1.08 -5.01
CA LYS A 12 11.47 2.15 -4.61
C LYS A 12 10.83 3.14 -3.64
N ARG A 13 9.56 3.48 -3.84
CA ARG A 13 8.81 4.43 -2.99
C ARG A 13 8.47 3.82 -1.64
N LEU A 14 8.05 2.57 -1.61
CA LEU A 14 7.79 1.82 -0.37
C LEU A 14 9.06 1.69 0.48
N GLU A 15 10.20 1.37 -0.14
CA GLU A 15 11.45 1.26 0.62
C GLU A 15 11.88 2.62 1.19
N ARG A 16 11.71 3.71 0.44
CA ARG A 16 11.99 5.06 0.96
C ARG A 16 11.08 5.41 2.14
N LEU A 17 9.79 5.11 2.05
CA LEU A 17 8.85 5.34 3.14
C LEU A 17 9.23 4.52 4.39
N ARG A 18 9.59 3.25 4.20
CA ARG A 18 10.04 2.37 5.27
C ARG A 18 11.30 2.93 5.94
N ILE A 19 12.32 3.34 5.18
CA ILE A 19 13.54 3.95 5.73
C ILE A 19 13.22 5.25 6.48
N GLN A 20 12.32 6.08 5.94
CA GLN A 20 11.97 7.36 6.54
C GLN A 20 11.30 7.22 7.92
N CYS A 21 10.36 6.28 8.05
CA CYS A 21 9.54 6.16 9.26
C CYS A 21 9.98 5.03 10.20
N LEU A 22 10.55 3.95 9.65
CA LEU A 22 10.76 2.67 10.34
C LEU A 22 12.24 2.23 10.31
N SER A 23 13.16 3.18 10.21
CA SER A 23 14.60 2.89 10.26
C SER A 23 14.95 2.16 11.56
N ASN A 24 15.60 1.00 11.45
CA ASN A 24 16.00 0.14 12.57
C ASN A 24 14.84 -0.43 13.42
N VAL A 25 13.60 -0.39 12.92
CA VAL A 25 12.45 -1.03 13.57
C VAL A 25 12.11 -2.33 12.85
N ASN A 26 11.97 -3.42 13.61
CA ASN A 26 11.42 -4.66 13.09
C ASN A 26 9.91 -4.69 13.29
N ILE A 27 9.16 -4.52 12.20
CA ILE A 27 7.70 -4.61 12.18
C ILE A 27 7.31 -5.74 11.22
N SER A 28 6.31 -6.52 11.61
CA SER A 28 5.71 -7.52 10.74
C SER A 28 4.20 -7.44 10.77
N GLY A 29 3.59 -7.42 9.59
CA GLY A 29 2.14 -7.34 9.45
C GLY A 29 1.74 -6.89 8.06
N GLU A 30 0.45 -6.65 7.89
CA GLU A 30 -0.16 -6.42 6.59
C GLU A 30 -1.11 -5.24 6.61
N ILE A 31 -1.15 -4.53 5.49
CA ILE A 31 -2.10 -3.46 5.22
C ILE A 31 -2.92 -3.92 4.03
N ILE A 32 -4.19 -4.17 4.25
CA ILE A 32 -5.15 -4.45 3.19
C ILE A 32 -5.78 -3.12 2.81
N PHE A 33 -5.88 -2.81 1.52
CA PHE A 33 -6.38 -1.51 1.07
C PHE A 33 -7.25 -1.64 -0.18
N ALA A 34 -8.29 -0.80 -0.27
CA ALA A 34 -9.19 -0.79 -1.43
C ALA A 34 -9.76 0.61 -1.71
N ALA A 35 -10.03 0.86 -2.99
CA ALA A 35 -10.91 1.92 -3.46
C ALA A 35 -12.32 1.35 -3.63
N MET A 36 -13.32 1.90 -2.95
CA MET A 36 -14.72 1.44 -3.06
C MET A 36 -15.47 2.02 -4.27
N ASP A 37 -14.98 3.12 -4.85
CA ASP A 37 -15.63 3.77 -6.00
C ASP A 37 -15.09 3.20 -7.31
N ASP A 38 -15.95 2.56 -8.10
CA ASP A 38 -15.59 1.95 -9.38
C ASP A 38 -15.14 2.96 -10.45
N ASN A 39 -15.32 4.27 -10.21
CA ASN A 39 -14.92 5.33 -11.14
C ASN A 39 -13.57 5.95 -10.79
N LEU A 40 -13.16 5.93 -9.52
CA LEU A 40 -11.96 6.61 -9.04
C LEU A 40 -11.04 5.65 -8.27
N PRO A 41 -9.74 5.58 -8.58
CA PRO A 41 -8.80 4.70 -7.89
C PRO A 41 -8.34 5.29 -6.54
N TYR A 42 -9.21 6.03 -5.84
CA TYR A 42 -8.88 6.66 -4.56
C TYR A 42 -9.10 5.67 -3.42
N ILE A 43 -8.05 5.42 -2.63
CA ILE A 43 -8.08 4.44 -1.56
C ILE A 43 -8.86 5.02 -0.37
N ASN A 44 -10.01 4.43 -0.08
CA ASN A 44 -10.91 4.87 0.99
C ASN A 44 -11.25 3.78 2.00
N GLN A 45 -10.74 2.56 1.80
CA GLN A 45 -10.72 1.50 2.79
C GLN A 45 -9.29 1.05 3.08
N SER A 46 -8.99 0.83 4.36
CA SER A 46 -7.80 0.08 4.76
C SER A 46 -8.00 -0.67 6.07
N ALA A 47 -7.39 -1.84 6.19
CA ALA A 47 -7.30 -2.63 7.41
C ALA A 47 -5.83 -2.90 7.75
N TRP A 48 -5.47 -2.73 9.02
CA TRP A 48 -4.08 -2.76 9.49
C TRP A 48 -3.89 -3.92 10.47
N MET A 49 -3.30 -5.00 9.97
CA MET A 49 -3.11 -6.26 10.69
C MET A 49 -1.70 -6.31 11.28
N PHE A 50 -1.53 -5.68 12.46
CA PHE A 50 -0.25 -5.59 13.17
C PHE A 50 -0.43 -5.89 14.66
N GLN A 51 0.65 -6.29 15.33
CA GLN A 51 0.65 -6.38 16.80
C GLN A 51 0.40 -5.01 17.44
N ASN A 52 -0.15 -4.97 18.66
CA ASN A 52 -0.51 -3.70 19.31
C ASN A 52 0.69 -2.75 19.46
N ASN A 53 1.86 -3.27 19.83
CA ASN A 53 3.07 -2.46 19.96
C ASN A 53 3.52 -1.89 18.60
N ASP A 54 3.47 -2.69 17.54
CA ASP A 54 3.79 -2.26 16.18
C ASP A 54 2.82 -1.19 15.68
N ASN A 55 1.52 -1.34 15.99
CA ASN A 55 0.48 -0.36 15.66
C ASN A 55 0.76 1.02 16.26
N GLN A 56 1.29 1.07 17.49
CA GLN A 56 1.69 2.33 18.13
C GLN A 56 2.88 2.94 17.39
N ILE A 57 3.94 2.16 17.11
CA ILE A 57 5.13 2.64 16.39
C ILE A 57 4.77 3.16 14.99
N LEU A 58 3.89 2.48 14.26
CA LEU A 58 3.41 2.92 12.94
C LEU A 58 2.66 4.26 13.01
N SER A 59 1.96 4.52 14.11
CA SER A 59 1.22 5.76 14.33
C SER A 59 2.17 6.90 14.69
N ASP A 60 3.10 6.67 15.62
CA ASP A 60 4.04 7.68 16.12
C ASP A 60 5.09 8.11 15.08
N SER A 61 5.46 7.19 14.18
CA SER A 61 6.40 7.48 13.07
C SER A 61 5.77 8.23 11.89
N GLY A 62 4.45 8.44 11.91
CA GLY A 62 3.70 9.00 10.77
C GLY A 62 3.54 8.04 9.58
N TYR A 63 4.01 6.79 9.70
CA TYR A 63 3.96 5.80 8.62
C TYR A 63 2.53 5.59 8.11
N LYS A 64 1.54 5.51 9.01
CA LYS A 64 0.14 5.31 8.63
C LYS A 64 -0.38 6.37 7.67
N TYR A 65 -0.08 7.63 7.97
CA TYR A 65 -0.50 8.77 7.15
C TYR A 65 0.18 8.73 5.77
N TYR A 66 1.50 8.63 5.75
CA TYR A 66 2.26 8.64 4.50
C TYR A 66 1.98 7.42 3.62
N MET A 67 1.70 6.26 4.21
CA MET A 67 1.33 5.06 3.46
C MET A 67 0.01 5.26 2.72
N LEU A 68 -1.04 5.79 3.37
CA LEU A 68 -2.32 6.02 2.70
C LEU A 68 -2.16 6.97 1.50
N SER A 69 -1.46 8.09 1.68
CA SER A 69 -1.17 9.00 0.57
C SER A 69 -0.33 8.36 -0.53
N MET A 70 0.58 7.44 -0.18
CA MET A 70 1.39 6.71 -1.14
C MET A 70 0.58 5.71 -1.95
N LEU A 71 -0.39 5.04 -1.33
CA LEU A 71 -1.30 4.12 -2.01
C LEU A 71 -2.18 4.85 -3.03
N ASP A 72 -2.67 6.06 -2.73
CA ASP A 72 -3.39 6.90 -3.70
C ASP A 72 -2.52 7.22 -4.92
N ILE A 73 -1.27 7.61 -4.69
CA ILE A 73 -0.30 7.90 -5.77
C ILE A 73 -0.06 6.66 -6.63
N PHE A 74 0.06 5.48 -6.02
CA PHE A 74 0.28 4.24 -6.78
C PHE A 74 -0.95 3.85 -7.59
N ALA A 75 -2.14 3.97 -7.00
CA ALA A 75 -3.41 3.66 -7.66
C ALA A 75 -3.66 4.59 -8.85
N GLU A 76 -3.41 5.90 -8.69
CA GLU A 76 -3.46 6.89 -9.78
C GLU A 76 -2.39 6.65 -10.85
N TYR A 77 -1.18 6.24 -10.47
CA TYR A 77 -0.14 5.90 -11.43
C TYR A 77 -0.57 4.70 -12.29
N ARG A 78 -1.03 3.61 -11.65
CA ARG A 78 -1.43 2.38 -12.33
C ARG A 78 -2.65 2.54 -13.21
N SER A 79 -3.61 3.40 -12.83
CA SER A 79 -4.82 3.65 -13.65
C SER A 79 -4.54 4.27 -15.01
N GLN A 80 -3.33 4.82 -15.22
CA GLN A 80 -2.89 5.35 -16.51
C GLN A 80 -2.48 4.27 -17.52
N PHE A 81 -2.44 3.00 -17.11
CA PHE A 81 -2.01 1.87 -17.93
C PHE A 81 -3.12 0.82 -18.03
N GLU A 82 -3.36 0.31 -19.23
CA GLU A 82 -4.39 -0.70 -19.47
C GLU A 82 -4.01 -2.05 -18.85
N GLY A 83 -5.00 -2.74 -18.26
CA GLY A 83 -4.87 -4.11 -17.76
C GLY A 83 -4.17 -4.26 -16.41
N LEU A 84 -3.84 -3.17 -15.71
CA LEU A 84 -3.28 -3.22 -14.36
C LEU A 84 -4.37 -3.08 -13.29
N GLU A 85 -4.32 -3.97 -12.30
CA GLU A 85 -5.08 -3.80 -11.06
C GLU A 85 -4.62 -2.54 -10.34
N CYS A 86 -5.54 -1.63 -10.02
CA CYS A 86 -5.23 -0.34 -9.38
C CYS A 86 -6.18 0.01 -8.23
N ARG A 87 -7.10 -0.89 -7.87
CA ARG A 87 -8.20 -0.61 -6.92
C ARG A 87 -8.04 -1.26 -5.57
N GLY A 88 -7.01 -2.07 -5.38
CA GLY A 88 -6.74 -2.64 -4.07
C GLY A 88 -5.60 -3.64 -4.10
N GLY A 89 -5.21 -4.03 -2.89
CA GLY A 89 -4.13 -4.97 -2.70
C GLY A 89 -3.75 -5.12 -1.23
N VAL A 90 -2.58 -5.72 -1.05
CA VAL A 90 -1.97 -5.94 0.25
C VAL A 90 -0.55 -5.38 0.24
N VAL A 91 -0.21 -4.59 1.25
CA VAL A 91 1.18 -4.24 1.57
C VAL A 91 1.63 -5.10 2.74
N SER A 92 2.63 -5.95 2.52
CA SER A 92 3.24 -6.75 3.57
C SER A 92 4.52 -6.09 4.07
N LEU A 93 4.64 -5.95 5.39
CA LEU A 93 5.87 -5.60 6.08
C LEU A 93 6.44 -6.86 6.72
N LYS A 94 7.72 -7.16 6.45
CA LYS A 94 8.42 -8.29 7.07
C LYS A 94 9.88 -7.96 7.30
N ASN A 95 10.27 -7.85 8.58
CA ASN A 95 11.63 -7.61 9.07
C ASN A 95 12.29 -6.29 8.64
N SER A 96 12.41 -6.03 7.34
CA SER A 96 12.92 -4.79 6.75
C SER A 96 12.52 -4.63 5.28
N ALA A 97 11.58 -5.45 4.79
CA ALA A 97 11.07 -5.36 3.43
C ALA A 97 9.62 -4.91 3.45
N SER A 98 9.27 -4.06 2.49
CA SER A 98 7.90 -3.69 2.17
C SER A 98 7.61 -4.13 0.74
N VAL A 99 6.55 -4.93 0.57
CA VAL A 99 6.14 -5.46 -0.73
C VAL A 99 4.66 -5.16 -0.91
N ILE A 100 4.28 -4.73 -2.10
CA ILE A 100 2.88 -4.52 -2.49
C ILE A 100 2.47 -5.59 -3.50
N VAL A 101 1.28 -6.15 -3.29
CA VAL A 101 0.63 -7.07 -4.23
C VAL A 101 -0.73 -6.49 -4.57
N TRP A 102 -0.91 -6.14 -5.84
CA TRP A 102 -2.19 -5.71 -6.39
C TRP A 102 -3.04 -6.92 -6.76
N MET A 103 -4.35 -6.83 -6.53
CA MET A 103 -5.29 -7.90 -6.85
C MET A 103 -6.68 -7.31 -7.13
N PRO A 104 -7.59 -8.08 -7.75
CA PRO A 104 -8.95 -7.62 -8.04
C PRO A 104 -9.65 -7.10 -6.79
N GLN A 105 -10.30 -5.94 -6.90
CA GLN A 105 -11.01 -5.27 -5.80
C GLN A 105 -11.93 -6.23 -5.03
N ILE A 106 -12.68 -7.09 -5.73
CA ILE A 106 -13.58 -8.07 -5.11
C ILE A 106 -12.85 -9.07 -4.21
N GLU A 107 -11.64 -9.48 -4.58
CA GLU A 107 -10.80 -10.38 -3.78
C GLU A 107 -10.28 -9.65 -2.53
N VAL A 108 -9.87 -8.40 -2.67
CA VAL A 108 -9.41 -7.58 -1.53
C VAL A 108 -10.52 -7.34 -0.52
N LEU A 109 -11.71 -6.99 -0.99
CA LEU A 109 -12.87 -6.73 -0.13
C LEU A 109 -13.28 -7.97 0.67
N ALA A 110 -13.04 -9.18 0.15
CA ALA A 110 -13.26 -10.41 0.90
C ALA A 110 -12.26 -10.63 2.05
N LEU A 111 -11.10 -9.96 2.02
CA LEU A 111 -10.09 -10.00 3.08
C LEU A 111 -10.36 -8.99 4.21
N ILE A 112 -11.08 -7.91 3.91
CA ILE A 112 -11.49 -6.90 4.88
C ILE A 112 -12.73 -7.43 5.61
N LYS A 113 -12.53 -7.95 6.83
CA LYS A 113 -13.57 -8.49 7.70
C LYS A 113 -14.17 -7.45 8.63
#